data_AF-A0A0C9YNE8-F1
#
_entry.id   AF-A0A0C9YNE8-F1
#
_cell.length_a   1.000
_cell.length_b   1.000
_cell.length_c   1.000
_cell.angle_alpha   90.00
_cell.angle_beta   90.00
_cell.angle_gamma   90.00
#
_symmetry.space_group_name_H-M   'P 1'
#
loop_
_entity.id
_entity.type
_entity.pdbx_description
1 polymer ?
#
loop_
_entity_poly.entity_id
_entity_poly.type
_entity_poly.pdbx_seq_one_letter_code
_entity_poly.pdbx_strand_id
1 'polypeptide(L)'
;TRTTKLMDLEQSIVPMEPAMRTFWIEVQCNSKNIVHSVHHGQFLMTPVYAFMDYRSQGQTLPYVIVDIATPPSSSLNLFNLYVALSRSSSRSSIHLLQEFDNEVFQKSHCNELLLEDERLE
;
A
#
# COMPACT_ATOMS: atom_id res chain seq x y z
N THR A 1 -8.46 0.04 -21.94
CA THR A 1 -7.75 1.33 -21.82
C THR A 1 -7.55 1.90 -23.20
N ARG A 2 -8.01 3.13 -23.46
CA ARG A 2 -7.96 3.74 -24.79
C ARG A 2 -6.57 4.36 -24.97
N THR A 3 -5.60 3.55 -25.43
CA THR A 3 -4.21 3.99 -25.62
C THR A 3 -4.12 4.92 -26.82
N THR A 4 -3.60 6.13 -26.62
CA THR A 4 -3.23 7.06 -27.69
C THR A 4 -2.20 6.37 -28.58
N LYS A 5 -2.52 6.13 -29.86
CA LYS A 5 -1.52 5.64 -30.81
C LYS A 5 -0.57 6.79 -31.13
N LEU A 6 0.66 6.74 -30.63
CA LEU A 6 1.72 7.61 -31.12
C LEU A 6 2.05 7.21 -32.56
N MET A 7 2.21 8.20 -33.43
CA MET A 7 2.66 7.99 -34.80
C MET A 7 4.10 7.45 -34.75
N ASP A 8 4.45 6.56 -35.68
CA ASP A 8 5.79 5.98 -35.84
C ASP A 8 6.23 4.89 -34.85
N LEU A 9 5.32 4.29 -34.08
CA LEU A 9 5.60 3.10 -33.27
C LEU A 9 5.25 1.80 -34.00
N GLU A 10 6.15 0.80 -33.92
CA GLU A 10 5.90 -0.54 -34.46
C GLU A 10 4.70 -1.23 -33.78
N GLN A 11 4.09 -2.15 -34.52
CA GLN A 11 2.99 -2.95 -34.02
C GLN A 11 3.47 -3.83 -32.85
N SER A 12 2.86 -3.62 -31.67
CA SER A 12 3.17 -4.22 -30.35
C SER A 12 4.03 -3.38 -29.40
N ILE A 13 4.41 -2.15 -29.78
CA ILE A 13 4.95 -1.20 -28.79
C ILE A 13 3.80 -0.50 -28.07
N VAL A 14 3.75 -0.64 -26.74
CA VAL A 14 2.81 0.10 -25.90
C VAL A 14 3.53 1.33 -25.36
N PRO A 15 3.20 2.54 -25.84
CA PRO A 15 3.79 3.73 -25.27
C PRO A 15 3.26 3.95 -23.86
N MET A 16 4.20 4.16 -22.93
CA MET A 16 3.91 4.63 -21.59
C MET A 16 4.13 6.13 -21.58
N GLU A 17 3.06 6.91 -21.52
CA GLU A 17 3.14 8.37 -21.37
C GLU A 17 3.08 8.73 -19.87
N PRO A 18 3.78 9.78 -19.41
CA PRO A 18 3.65 10.26 -18.04
C PRO A 18 2.21 10.71 -17.77
N ALA A 19 1.64 10.25 -16.66
CA ALA A 19 0.38 10.77 -16.16
C ALA A 19 0.62 12.11 -15.47
N MET A 20 -0.13 13.14 -15.85
CA MET A 20 -0.11 14.44 -15.19
C MET A 20 -1.30 14.56 -14.24
N ARG A 21 -1.05 14.94 -12.98
CA ARG A 21 -2.08 15.28 -11.99
C ARG A 21 -1.72 16.58 -11.29
N THR A 22 -2.75 17.37 -11.00
CA THR A 22 -2.63 18.56 -10.18
C THR A 22 -3.28 18.29 -8.83
N PHE A 23 -2.55 18.58 -7.76
CA PHE A 23 -3.00 18.50 -6.38
C PHE A 23 -3.11 19.92 -5.81
N TRP A 24 -4.02 20.08 -4.85
CA TRP A 24 -4.14 21.32 -4.08
C TRP A 24 -3.76 20.98 -2.65
N ILE A 25 -2.73 21.66 -2.13
CA ILE A 25 -2.26 21.46 -0.76
C ILE A 25 -2.44 22.75 0.02
N GLU A 26 -2.90 22.64 1.26
CA GLU A 26 -2.92 23.75 2.19
C GLU A 26 -1.57 23.85 2.89
N VAL A 27 -0.94 25.02 2.82
CA VAL A 27 0.34 25.28 3.45
C VAL A 27 0.19 26.51 4.34
N GLN A 28 0.63 26.38 5.60
CA GLN A 28 0.65 27.50 6.53
C GLN A 28 1.90 28.35 6.24
N CYS A 29 1.69 29.59 5.80
CA CYS A 29 2.76 30.55 5.55
C CYS A 29 2.46 31.85 6.31
N ASN A 30 3.36 32.29 7.18
CA ASN A 30 3.21 33.50 7.99
C ASN A 30 1.85 33.60 8.70
N SER A 31 1.46 32.52 9.39
CA SER A 31 0.20 32.41 10.15
C SER A 31 -1.08 32.50 9.31
N LYS A 32 -0.99 32.42 7.97
CA LYS A 32 -2.13 32.31 7.06
C LYS A 32 -2.09 30.97 6.32
N ASN A 33 -3.26 30.35 6.16
CA ASN A 33 -3.39 29.16 5.33
C ASN A 33 -3.53 29.59 3.87
N ILE A 34 -2.62 29.12 3.02
CA ILE A 34 -2.61 29.39 1.59
C ILE A 34 -2.78 28.05 0.87
N VAL A 35 -3.68 28.00 -0.10
CA VAL A 35 -3.82 26.83 -0.99
C VAL A 35 -2.80 26.98 -2.12
N HIS A 36 -1.94 25.99 -2.28
CA HIS A 36 -0.94 25.93 -3.34
C HIS A 36 -1.25 24.78 -4.30
N SER A 37 -1.14 25.04 -5.60
CA SER A 37 -1.26 24.01 -6.64
C SER A 37 0.08 23.32 -6.87
N VAL A 38 0.10 22.00 -6.83
CA VAL A 38 1.27 21.17 -7.13
C VAL A 38 0.97 20.33 -8.37
N HIS A 39 1.80 20.46 -9.40
CA HIS A 39 1.73 19.63 -10.60
C HIS A 39 2.69 18.45 -10.48
N HIS A 40 2.20 17.25 -10.76
CA HIS A 40 2.98 16.02 -10.70
C HIS A 40 2.81 15.25 -12.02
N GLY A 41 3.90 15.10 -12.75
CA GLY A 41 3.99 14.30 -13.97
C GLY A 41 4.89 13.10 -13.74
N GLN A 42 4.36 11.88 -13.87
CA GLN A 42 5.13 10.67 -13.60
C GLN A 42 4.61 9.48 -14.41
N PHE A 43 5.51 8.59 -14.83
CA PHE A 43 5.10 7.31 -15.42
C PHE A 43 4.34 6.47 -14.38
N LEU A 44 3.31 5.75 -14.80
CA LEU A 44 2.53 4.85 -13.92
C LEU A 44 3.30 3.56 -13.62
N MET A 45 4.50 3.71 -13.06
CA MET A 45 5.42 2.65 -12.70
C MET A 45 5.96 2.94 -11.30
N THR A 46 5.92 1.93 -10.44
CA THR A 46 6.54 1.97 -9.11
C THR A 46 7.52 0.82 -9.04
N PRO A 47 8.76 1.01 -8.55
CA PRO A 47 9.62 -0.13 -8.26
C PRO A 47 8.99 -0.98 -7.15
N VAL A 48 8.72 -2.26 -7.42
CA VAL A 48 8.03 -3.16 -6.48
C VAL A 48 8.99 -4.27 -6.02
N TYR A 49 10.06 -3.89 -5.33
CA TYR A 49 10.86 -4.87 -4.57
C TYR A 49 10.37 -5.02 -3.14
N ALA A 50 9.82 -3.93 -2.57
CA ALA A 50 9.17 -3.92 -1.27
C ALA A 50 8.02 -2.90 -1.33
N PHE A 51 6.93 -3.19 -0.65
CA PHE A 51 5.78 -2.30 -0.55
C PHE A 51 5.06 -2.53 0.77
N MET A 52 4.36 -1.48 1.21
CA MET A 52 3.61 -1.51 2.46
C MET A 52 2.38 -2.42 2.33
N ASP A 53 1.96 -2.97 3.46
CA ASP A 53 0.77 -3.82 3.61
C ASP A 53 -0.49 -3.23 2.95
N TYR A 54 -0.76 -1.93 3.10
CA TYR A 54 -1.92 -1.28 2.50
C TYR A 54 -1.89 -1.29 0.96
N ARG A 55 -0.69 -1.29 0.35
CA ARG A 55 -0.53 -1.43 -1.12
C ARG A 55 -0.73 -2.87 -1.57
N SER A 56 -0.51 -3.83 -0.68
CA SER A 56 -0.75 -5.25 -0.91
C SER A 56 -2.21 -5.66 -0.70
N GLN A 57 -3.03 -4.79 -0.11
CA GLN A 57 -4.39 -5.13 0.27
C GLN A 57 -5.24 -5.59 -0.93
N GLY A 58 -5.87 -6.75 -0.79
CA GLY A 58 -6.69 -7.35 -1.84
C GLY A 58 -5.91 -8.12 -2.91
N GLN A 59 -4.60 -8.30 -2.74
CA GLN A 59 -3.77 -9.10 -3.65
C GLN A 59 -3.36 -10.43 -3.00
N THR A 60 -3.30 -11.49 -3.79
CA THR A 60 -2.62 -12.74 -3.40
C THR A 60 -1.28 -12.78 -4.11
N LEU A 61 -0.20 -12.94 -3.35
CA LEU A 61 1.17 -12.98 -3.85
C LEU A 61 1.67 -14.44 -3.79
N PRO A 62 2.15 -15.02 -4.91
CA PRO A 62 2.59 -16.41 -4.93
C PRO A 62 3.74 -16.72 -3.96
N TYR A 63 4.64 -15.76 -3.73
CA TYR A 63 5.73 -15.84 -2.77
C TYR A 63 5.94 -14.47 -2.14
N VAL A 64 6.05 -14.40 -0.82
CA VAL A 64 6.21 -13.14 -0.09
C VAL A 64 7.19 -13.27 1.06
N ILE A 65 8.00 -12.25 1.24
CA ILE A 65 8.80 -12.03 2.45
C ILE A 65 8.12 -10.90 3.21
N VAL A 66 7.72 -11.14 4.45
CA VAL A 66 6.99 -10.19 5.27
C VAL A 66 7.89 -9.69 6.39
N ASP A 67 8.03 -8.37 6.49
CA ASP A 67 8.63 -7.72 7.65
C ASP A 67 7.53 -7.27 8.62
N ILE A 68 7.54 -7.84 9.82
CA ILE A 68 6.62 -7.51 10.91
C ILE A 68 7.37 -7.03 12.16
N ALA A 69 8.58 -6.51 11.99
CA ALA A 69 9.28 -5.86 13.07
C ALA A 69 8.58 -4.55 13.47
N THR A 70 8.54 -4.27 14.77
CA THR A 70 7.96 -3.01 15.27
C THR A 70 8.77 -1.82 14.74
N PRO A 71 8.15 -0.87 14.01
CA PRO A 71 8.85 0.30 13.50
C PRO A 71 9.38 1.19 14.64
N PRO A 72 10.45 1.97 14.43
CA PRO A 72 11.00 2.84 15.47
C PRO A 72 10.04 3.96 15.94
N SER A 73 9.16 4.41 15.06
CA SER A 73 8.28 5.58 15.28
C SER A 73 6.79 5.25 15.31
N SER A 74 6.42 4.00 15.11
CA SER A 74 5.01 3.57 15.05
C SER A 74 4.86 2.16 15.60
N SER A 75 3.61 1.76 15.86
CA SER A 75 3.31 0.40 16.32
C SER A 75 2.54 -0.36 15.24
N LEU A 76 2.78 -1.67 15.18
CA LEU A 76 1.96 -2.58 14.37
C LEU A 76 0.67 -2.90 15.11
N ASN A 77 -0.45 -2.96 14.40
CA ASN A 77 -1.71 -3.47 14.95
C ASN A 77 -2.09 -4.82 14.31
N LEU A 78 -3.09 -5.50 14.87
CA LEU A 78 -3.54 -6.81 14.35
C LEU A 78 -4.00 -6.74 12.89
N PHE A 79 -4.57 -5.61 12.46
CA PHE A 79 -5.00 -5.42 11.07
C PHE A 79 -3.81 -5.41 10.11
N ASN A 80 -2.74 -4.68 10.42
CA ASN A 80 -1.53 -4.64 9.59
C ASN A 80 -0.91 -6.04 9.46
N LEU A 81 -0.83 -6.77 10.59
CA LEU A 81 -0.31 -8.13 10.61
C LEU A 81 -1.18 -9.07 9.77
N TYR A 82 -2.50 -9.02 9.95
CA TYR A 82 -3.44 -9.83 9.18
C TYR A 82 -3.32 -9.53 7.68
N VAL A 83 -3.32 -8.26 7.28
CA VAL A 83 -3.19 -7.84 5.88
C VAL A 83 -1.88 -8.36 5.29
N ALA A 84 -0.77 -8.24 5.99
CA ALA A 84 0.54 -8.67 5.49
C ALA A 84 0.66 -10.20 5.37
N LEU A 85 0.21 -10.95 6.39
CA LEU A 85 0.30 -12.41 6.41
C LEU A 85 -0.68 -13.09 5.44
N SER A 86 -1.88 -12.51 5.27
CA SER A 86 -2.92 -13.02 4.36
C SER A 86 -2.62 -12.79 2.87
N ARG A 87 -1.44 -12.26 2.53
CA ARG A 87 -0.99 -12.16 1.12
C ARG A 87 -0.48 -13.47 0.56
N SER A 88 -0.01 -14.37 1.42
CA SER A 88 0.45 -15.69 1.01
C SER A 88 -0.70 -16.69 1.00
N SER A 89 -0.70 -17.61 0.02
CA SER A 89 -1.66 -18.72 -0.02
C SER A 89 -1.30 -19.88 0.91
N SER A 90 -0.04 -19.96 1.38
CA SER A 90 0.43 -21.11 2.16
C SER A 90 1.63 -20.77 3.06
N ARG A 91 1.97 -21.68 3.98
CA ARG A 91 3.16 -21.54 4.83
C ARG A 91 4.47 -21.68 4.04
N SER A 92 4.51 -22.46 2.95
CA SER A 92 5.72 -22.63 2.14
C SER A 92 6.00 -21.43 1.22
N SER A 93 5.01 -20.59 0.99
CA SER A 93 5.11 -19.37 0.16
C SER A 93 5.34 -18.08 0.96
N ILE A 94 5.49 -18.16 2.29
CA ILE A 94 5.73 -17.01 3.15
C ILE A 94 7.00 -17.19 3.97
N HIS A 95 7.81 -16.13 4.06
CA HIS A 95 8.94 -16.05 4.96
C HIS A 95 8.85 -14.76 5.78
N LEU A 96 9.24 -14.82 7.05
CA LEU A 96 9.39 -13.63 7.87
C LEU A 96 10.81 -13.10 7.70
N LEU A 97 10.96 -11.78 7.50
CA LEU A 97 12.26 -11.17 7.23
C LEU A 97 13.20 -11.23 8.45
N GLN A 98 12.64 -11.05 9.65
CA GLN A 98 13.37 -11.00 10.90
C GLN A 98 12.49 -11.39 12.09
N GLU A 99 13.10 -11.48 13.27
CA GLU A 99 12.38 -11.69 14.53
C GLU A 99 11.40 -10.54 14.82
N PHE A 100 10.33 -10.88 15.54
CA PHE A 100 9.28 -9.95 15.93
C PHE A 100 8.89 -10.19 17.38
N ASP A 101 8.29 -9.17 17.99
CA ASP A 101 7.78 -9.26 19.35
C ASP A 101 6.46 -10.04 19.38
N ASN A 102 6.38 -11.13 20.14
CA ASN A 102 5.16 -11.94 20.25
C ASN A 102 3.96 -11.17 20.84
N GLU A 103 4.19 -10.09 21.59
CA GLU A 103 3.11 -9.27 22.15
C GLU A 103 2.27 -8.60 21.05
N VAL A 104 2.81 -8.44 19.83
CA VAL A 104 2.05 -7.85 18.70
C VAL A 104 0.82 -8.68 18.33
N PHE A 105 0.83 -9.99 18.55
CA PHE A 105 -0.31 -10.89 18.33
C PHE A 105 -1.24 -11.00 19.56
N GLN A 106 -0.83 -10.46 20.71
CA GLN A 106 -1.61 -10.50 21.96
C GLN A 106 -2.47 -9.25 22.15
N LYS A 107 -2.46 -8.32 21.19
CA LYS A 107 -3.27 -7.10 21.25
C LYS A 107 -4.76 -7.43 21.21
N SER A 108 -5.58 -6.62 21.87
CA SER A 108 -7.03 -6.76 21.80
C SER A 108 -7.55 -6.44 20.40
N HIS A 109 -8.59 -7.15 19.98
CA HIS A 109 -9.36 -6.80 18.79
C HIS A 109 -10.12 -5.49 19.04
N CYS A 110 -10.48 -4.80 17.96
CA CYS A 110 -11.35 -3.63 18.04
C CYS A 110 -12.79 -4.10 18.33
N ASN A 111 -13.36 -3.69 19.47
CA ASN A 111 -14.71 -4.08 19.86
C ASN A 111 -15.78 -3.69 18.83
N GLU A 112 -15.63 -2.54 18.17
CA GLU A 112 -16.56 -2.09 17.13
C GLU A 112 -16.56 -3.06 15.93
N LEU A 113 -15.39 -3.55 15.53
CA LEU A 113 -15.30 -4.54 14.44
C LEU A 113 -15.86 -5.89 14.85
N LEU A 114 -15.68 -6.32 16.10
CA LEU A 114 -16.27 -7.56 16.61
C LEU A 114 -17.80 -7.49 16.62
N LEU A 115 -18.37 -6.38 17.11
CA LEU A 115 -19.81 -6.17 17.11
C LEU A 115 -20.39 -6.14 15.69
N GLU A 116 -19.67 -5.55 14.73
CA GLU A 116 -20.09 -5.57 13.33
C GLU A 116 -19.98 -6.97 12.70
N ASP A 117 -18.99 -7.78 13.06
CA ASP A 117 -18.85 -9.17 12.61
C ASP A 117 -20.02 -10.02 13.14
N GLU A 118 -20.33 -9.91 14.44
CA GLU A 118 -21.51 -10.56 15.07
C GLU A 118 -22.83 -10.11 14.42
N ARG A 119 -22.93 -8.86 13.96
CA ARG A 119 -24.12 -8.34 13.26
C ARG A 119 -24.26 -8.91 11.83
N LEU A 120 -23.18 -9.41 11.25
CA LEU A 120 -23.14 -9.93 9.88
C LEU A 120 -23.30 -11.46 9.80
N GLU A 121 -23.13 -12.18 10.90
CA GLU A 121 -23.47 -13.61 11.05
C GLU A 121 -24.99 -13.87 11.08
#